data_AF-A0A9D7TM13-F1
#
_entry.id   AF-A0A9D7TM13-F1
#
_cell.length_a   1.000
_cell.length_b   1.000
_cell.length_c   1.000
_cell.angle_alpha   90.00
_cell.angle_beta   90.00
_cell.angle_gamma   90.00
#
_symmetry.space_group_name_H-M   'P 1'
#
loop_
_entity.id
_entity.type
_entity.pdbx_description
1 polymer ?
#
loop_
_entity_poly.entity_id
_entity_poly.type
_entity_poly.pdbx_seq_one_letter_code
_entity_poly.pdbx_strand_id
1 'polypeptide(L)'
;MTDEQIQQIAAEVAKILAKDVYSDALQPGMKQIGIAIETVAKLGNTVLTPVALINDGAKIIRERIVNKWQEKMKQLPEGQVKPMDGEIAVPALKKLEYNTSEELEELFLNLLTSASNQAKEGIVHPSFANIISELSSDEARILTYLKTENQPICTVNIRVNYNNGTYSDHYHDTTIFDTNDVIKFKNNIRAYLENMKRLGLIKLWGNTN
;
A
#
# COMPACT_ATOMS: atom_id res chain seq x y z
N MET A 1 -9.98 -26.68 14.49
CA MET A 1 -9.21 -26.05 15.57
C MET A 1 -10.18 -25.72 16.67
N THR A 2 -9.87 -26.09 17.92
CA THR A 2 -10.66 -25.72 19.09
C THR A 2 -10.27 -24.32 19.58
N ASP A 3 -11.18 -23.62 20.26
CA ASP A 3 -10.95 -22.26 20.78
C ASP A 3 -9.70 -22.16 21.68
N GLU A 4 -9.33 -23.24 22.36
CA GLU A 4 -8.09 -23.34 23.14
C GLU A 4 -6.81 -23.23 22.30
N GLN A 5 -6.80 -23.78 21.08
CA GLN A 5 -5.64 -23.70 20.18
C GLN A 5 -5.46 -22.27 19.64
N ILE A 6 -6.58 -21.57 19.39
CA ILE A 6 -6.57 -20.17 18.96
C ILE A 6 -6.06 -19.27 20.10
N GLN A 7 -6.48 -19.53 21.34
CA GLN A 7 -5.97 -18.79 22.51
C GLN A 7 -4.49 -19.06 22.81
N GLN A 8 -4.02 -20.30 22.64
CA GLN A 8 -2.60 -20.63 22.79
C GLN A 8 -1.71 -19.94 21.75
N ILE A 9 -2.12 -19.98 20.46
CA ILE A 9 -1.38 -19.29 19.39
C ILE A 9 -1.38 -17.77 19.62
N ALA A 10 -2.51 -17.20 20.05
CA ALA A 10 -2.59 -15.78 20.40
C ALA A 10 -1.67 -15.42 21.58
N ALA A 11 -1.58 -16.27 22.60
CA ALA A 11 -0.70 -16.07 23.75
C ALA A 11 0.79 -16.25 23.40
N GLU A 12 1.11 -17.12 22.46
CA GLU A 12 2.47 -17.39 21.99
C GLU A 12 2.99 -16.27 21.08
N VAL A 13 2.13 -15.77 20.18
CA VAL A 13 2.40 -14.56 19.37
C VAL A 13 2.53 -13.33 20.26
N ALA A 14 1.68 -13.18 21.28
CA ALA A 14 1.82 -12.12 22.28
C ALA A 14 3.14 -12.23 23.07
N LYS A 15 3.61 -13.44 23.40
CA LYS A 15 4.92 -13.65 24.05
C LYS A 15 6.10 -13.33 23.15
N ILE A 16 6.03 -13.67 21.85
CA ILE A 16 7.08 -13.36 20.87
C ILE A 16 7.18 -11.85 20.67
N LEU A 17 6.03 -11.18 20.49
CA LEU A 17 5.97 -9.72 20.34
C LEU A 17 6.32 -8.98 21.64
N ALA A 18 5.99 -9.55 22.81
CA ALA A 18 6.33 -8.97 24.11
C ALA A 18 7.80 -9.17 24.51
N LYS A 19 8.59 -10.03 23.86
CA LYS A 19 10.00 -10.16 24.24
C LYS A 19 10.86 -9.02 23.68
N ASP A 20 10.47 -8.47 22.52
CA ASP A 20 11.22 -7.43 21.81
C ASP A 20 10.64 -6.00 22.00
N VAL A 21 9.35 -5.87 22.35
CA VAL A 21 8.67 -4.56 22.49
C VAL A 21 8.60 -4.09 23.96
N TYR A 22 8.72 -5.00 24.93
CA TYR A 22 8.29 -4.74 26.31
C TYR A 22 9.40 -4.20 27.22
N SER A 23 10.68 -4.27 26.81
CA SER A 23 11.78 -3.73 27.62
C SER A 23 11.81 -2.20 27.68
N ASP A 24 11.28 -1.51 26.65
CA ASP A 24 11.32 -0.04 26.54
C ASP A 24 9.95 0.63 26.83
N ALA A 25 8.94 -0.14 27.24
CA ALA A 25 7.53 0.23 27.31
C ALA A 25 7.11 1.15 28.48
N LEU A 26 8.04 1.91 29.09
CA LEU A 26 7.76 2.72 30.28
C LEU A 26 7.12 4.09 29.98
N GLN A 27 7.04 4.53 28.71
CA GLN A 27 6.42 5.80 28.34
C GLN A 27 5.04 5.63 27.66
N PRO A 28 4.06 6.53 27.92
CA PRO A 28 2.69 6.42 27.39
C PRO A 28 2.58 6.30 25.86
N GLY A 29 3.49 6.93 25.10
CA GLY A 29 3.54 6.85 23.64
C GLY A 29 3.90 5.45 23.12
N MET A 30 4.81 4.75 23.81
CA MET A 30 5.21 3.39 23.42
C MET A 30 4.11 2.35 23.63
N LYS A 31 3.23 2.57 24.62
CA LYS A 31 2.05 1.73 24.84
C LYS A 31 1.11 1.73 23.62
N GLN A 32 0.91 2.90 23.00
CA GLN A 32 0.03 3.03 21.83
C GLN A 32 0.61 2.34 20.59
N ILE A 33 1.93 2.44 20.39
CA ILE A 33 2.66 1.70 19.35
C ILE A 33 2.50 0.19 19.54
N GLY A 34 2.67 -0.30 20.77
CA GLY A 34 2.45 -1.70 21.12
C GLY A 34 1.03 -2.18 20.78
N ILE A 35 0.01 -1.38 21.13
CA ILE A 35 -1.40 -1.71 20.82
C ILE A 35 -1.65 -1.74 19.31
N ALA A 36 -1.09 -0.81 18.53
CA ALA A 36 -1.23 -0.79 17.08
C ALA A 36 -0.57 -2.04 16.44
N ILE A 37 0.65 -2.40 16.88
CA ILE A 37 1.37 -3.62 16.47
C ILE A 37 0.55 -4.87 16.79
N GLU A 38 0.06 -4.96 18.01
CA GLU A 38 -0.78 -6.08 18.47
C GLU A 38 -2.06 -6.19 17.65
N THR A 39 -2.68 -5.06 17.30
CA THR A 39 -3.89 -5.02 16.49
C THR A 39 -3.65 -5.61 15.10
N VAL A 40 -2.55 -5.25 14.43
CA VAL A 40 -2.20 -5.85 13.12
C VAL A 40 -1.91 -7.33 13.25
N ALA A 41 -1.14 -7.75 14.26
CA ALA A 41 -0.82 -9.17 14.46
C ALA A 41 -2.09 -9.99 14.70
N LYS A 42 -3.02 -9.49 15.53
CA LYS A 42 -4.31 -10.12 15.80
C LYS A 42 -5.20 -10.16 14.55
N LEU A 43 -5.36 -9.04 13.85
CA LEU A 43 -6.16 -9.00 12.63
C LEU A 43 -5.56 -9.90 11.55
N GLY A 44 -4.24 -9.96 11.44
CA GLY A 44 -3.55 -10.97 10.65
C GLY A 44 -3.98 -12.38 11.07
N ASN A 45 -3.84 -12.76 12.34
CA ASN A 45 -4.23 -14.11 12.76
C ASN A 45 -5.72 -14.44 12.51
N THR A 46 -6.63 -13.48 12.73
CA THR A 46 -8.08 -13.65 12.54
C THR A 46 -8.49 -13.72 11.07
N VAL A 47 -8.00 -12.79 10.25
CA VAL A 47 -8.35 -12.74 8.83
C VAL A 47 -7.72 -13.91 8.07
N LEU A 48 -6.58 -14.40 8.56
CA LEU A 48 -5.74 -15.34 7.86
C LEU A 48 -5.85 -16.78 8.37
N THR A 49 -6.76 -17.09 9.31
CA THR A 49 -6.87 -18.42 9.94
C THR A 49 -6.97 -19.59 8.93
N PRO A 50 -7.72 -19.51 7.82
CA PRO A 50 -7.80 -20.62 6.86
C PRO A 50 -6.52 -20.83 6.04
N VAL A 51 -5.77 -19.76 5.76
CA VAL A 51 -4.57 -19.75 4.90
C VAL A 51 -3.31 -20.00 5.74
N ALA A 52 -3.30 -19.52 6.97
CA ALA A 52 -2.28 -19.78 7.99
C ALA A 52 -2.02 -21.27 8.22
N LEU A 53 -3.04 -22.10 7.99
CA LEU A 53 -2.98 -23.55 8.13
C LEU A 53 -2.29 -24.26 6.96
N ILE A 54 -1.98 -23.56 5.88
CA ILE A 54 -1.57 -24.18 4.62
C ILE A 54 -0.04 -24.33 4.49
N ASN A 55 0.79 -23.41 5.05
CA ASN A 55 2.25 -23.56 5.04
C ASN A 55 3.00 -22.56 5.94
N ASP A 56 4.19 -22.94 6.43
CA ASP A 56 5.18 -22.10 7.13
C ASP A 56 5.55 -20.81 6.36
N GLY A 57 5.46 -20.83 5.02
CA GLY A 57 5.69 -19.66 4.19
C GLY A 57 4.77 -18.48 4.49
N ALA A 58 3.51 -18.73 4.87
CA ALA A 58 2.57 -17.66 5.25
C ALA A 58 2.99 -16.98 6.56
N LYS A 59 3.60 -17.73 7.48
CA LYS A 59 4.15 -17.19 8.74
C LYS A 59 5.34 -16.26 8.46
N ILE A 60 6.26 -16.67 7.59
CA ILE A 60 7.44 -15.87 7.22
C ILE A 60 7.04 -14.53 6.58
N ILE A 61 6.07 -14.54 5.66
CA ILE A 61 5.58 -13.31 5.01
C ILE A 61 4.97 -12.36 6.04
N ARG A 62 4.19 -12.88 6.99
CA ARG A 62 3.58 -12.07 8.06
C ARG A 62 4.62 -11.46 8.99
N GLU A 63 5.58 -12.25 9.46
CA GLU A 63 6.67 -11.75 10.31
C GLU A 63 7.45 -10.64 9.60
N ARG A 64 7.75 -10.81 8.30
CA ARG A 64 8.38 -9.77 7.48
C ARG A 64 7.54 -8.48 7.43
N ILE A 65 6.24 -8.58 7.15
CA ILE A 65 5.34 -7.42 7.05
C ILE A 65 5.26 -6.70 8.40
N VAL A 66 5.07 -7.44 9.49
CA VAL A 66 5.00 -6.87 10.84
C VAL A 66 6.30 -6.16 11.18
N ASN A 67 7.46 -6.79 10.92
CA ASN A 67 8.77 -6.18 11.19
C ASN A 67 8.99 -4.90 10.37
N LYS A 68 8.72 -4.92 9.06
CA LYS A 68 8.82 -3.72 8.21
C LYS A 68 7.90 -2.60 8.69
N TRP A 69 6.69 -2.96 9.10
CA TRP A 69 5.73 -1.99 9.61
C TRP A 69 6.16 -1.40 10.97
N GLN A 70 6.69 -2.23 11.87
CA GLN A 70 7.25 -1.80 13.15
C GLN A 70 8.33 -0.73 12.96
N GLU A 71 9.24 -0.93 12.01
CA GLU A 71 10.28 0.07 11.71
C GLU A 71 9.69 1.41 11.25
N LYS A 72 8.59 1.40 10.48
CA LYS A 72 7.88 2.64 10.11
C LYS A 72 7.16 3.28 11.29
N MET A 73 6.61 2.48 12.20
CA MET A 73 5.94 2.99 13.40
C MET A 73 6.91 3.68 14.36
N LYS A 74 8.16 3.21 14.46
CA LYS A 74 9.22 3.86 15.25
C LYS A 74 9.57 5.26 14.77
N GLN A 75 9.24 5.61 13.53
CA GLN A 75 9.49 6.94 12.96
C GLN A 75 8.38 7.95 13.27
N LEU A 76 7.26 7.52 13.86
CA LEU A 76 6.18 8.42 14.23
C LEU A 76 6.52 9.21 15.49
N PRO A 77 6.12 10.49 15.59
CA PRO A 77 6.29 11.27 16.81
C PRO A 77 5.59 10.62 18.01
N GLU A 78 6.23 10.68 19.17
CA GLU A 78 5.66 10.19 20.42
C GLU A 78 4.30 10.85 20.71
N GLY A 79 3.33 10.04 21.15
CA GLY A 79 1.98 10.50 21.47
C GLY A 79 1.09 10.79 20.26
N GLN A 80 1.54 10.56 19.02
CA GLN A 80 0.72 10.66 17.81
C GLN A 80 0.25 9.29 17.29
N VAL A 81 0.37 8.24 18.09
CA VAL A 81 0.04 6.88 17.66
C VAL A 81 -1.32 6.47 18.21
N LYS A 82 -2.16 5.88 17.36
CA LYS A 82 -3.47 5.37 17.75
C LYS A 82 -3.69 3.94 17.22
N PRO A 83 -4.62 3.18 17.84
CA PRO A 83 -5.12 1.96 17.24
C PRO A 83 -5.74 2.26 15.86
N MET A 84 -5.54 1.34 14.91
CA MET A 84 -6.10 1.49 13.56
C MET A 84 -7.57 1.11 13.53
N ASP A 85 -8.28 1.75 12.60
CA ASP A 85 -9.60 1.31 12.19
C ASP A 85 -9.50 -0.03 11.44
N GLY A 86 -10.33 -0.99 11.85
CA GLY A 86 -10.46 -2.28 11.19
C GLY A 86 -10.90 -2.17 9.73
N GLU A 87 -11.68 -1.14 9.37
CA GLU A 87 -12.12 -0.90 7.99
C GLU A 87 -10.96 -0.60 7.02
N ILE A 88 -9.85 -0.08 7.55
CA ILE A 88 -8.62 0.14 6.77
C ILE A 88 -7.65 -1.03 6.94
N ALA A 89 -7.44 -1.47 8.18
CA ALA A 89 -6.43 -2.47 8.50
C ALA A 89 -6.76 -3.84 7.90
N VAL A 90 -8.02 -4.29 7.98
CA VAL A 90 -8.41 -5.63 7.50
C VAL A 90 -8.23 -5.76 5.98
N PRO A 91 -8.75 -4.85 5.13
CA PRO A 91 -8.55 -4.96 3.68
C PRO A 91 -7.07 -4.83 3.27
N ALA A 92 -6.31 -3.94 3.91
CA ALA A 92 -4.89 -3.77 3.61
C ALA A 92 -4.07 -5.04 3.92
N LEU A 93 -4.30 -5.66 5.08
CA LEU A 93 -3.59 -6.88 5.48
C LEU A 93 -3.91 -8.08 4.58
N LYS A 94 -5.17 -8.23 4.13
CA LYS A 94 -5.53 -9.27 3.15
C LYS A 94 -4.73 -9.15 1.86
N LYS A 95 -4.54 -7.92 1.37
CA LYS A 95 -3.84 -7.67 0.12
C LYS A 95 -2.34 -7.85 0.27
N LEU A 96 -1.77 -7.44 1.41
CA LEU A 96 -0.36 -7.63 1.73
C LEU A 96 0.07 -9.10 1.76
N GLU A 97 -0.82 -10.03 2.15
CA GLU A 97 -0.48 -11.46 2.25
C GLU A 97 -0.05 -12.08 0.92
N TYR A 98 -0.72 -11.72 -0.18
CA TYR A 98 -0.47 -12.28 -1.51
C TYR A 98 0.26 -11.31 -2.43
N ASN A 99 0.66 -10.16 -1.91
CA ASN A 99 1.32 -9.16 -2.71
C ASN A 99 2.78 -9.58 -2.98
N THR A 100 3.14 -9.61 -4.26
CA THR A 100 4.48 -9.96 -4.73
C THR A 100 5.30 -8.73 -5.13
N SER A 101 4.70 -7.53 -5.11
CA SER A 101 5.34 -6.27 -5.51
C SER A 101 5.78 -5.47 -4.30
N GLU A 102 7.07 -5.14 -4.24
CA GLU A 102 7.62 -4.30 -3.17
C GLU A 102 6.97 -2.91 -3.16
N GLU A 103 6.61 -2.39 -4.33
CA GLU A 103 5.98 -1.08 -4.50
C GLU A 103 4.58 -1.02 -3.88
N LEU A 104 3.76 -2.04 -4.15
CA LEU A 104 2.44 -2.14 -3.54
C LEU A 104 2.54 -2.42 -2.03
N GLU A 105 3.55 -3.18 -1.60
CA GLU A 105 3.78 -3.49 -0.19
C GLU A 105 4.06 -2.19 0.57
N GLU A 106 4.95 -1.37 0.03
CA GLU A 106 5.28 -0.06 0.58
C GLU A 106 4.07 0.88 0.66
N LEU A 107 3.20 0.91 -0.35
CA LEU A 107 1.95 1.70 -0.31
C LEU A 107 1.00 1.23 0.79
N PHE A 108 0.77 -0.08 0.93
CA PHE A 108 -0.08 -0.62 2.00
C PHE A 108 0.52 -0.39 3.39
N LEU A 109 1.83 -0.54 3.56
CA LEU A 109 2.52 -0.23 4.80
C LEU A 109 2.35 1.25 5.16
N ASN A 110 2.50 2.15 4.19
CA ASN A 110 2.29 3.58 4.40
C ASN A 110 0.83 3.94 4.73
N LEU A 111 -0.14 3.18 4.19
CA LEU A 111 -1.55 3.30 4.57
C LEU A 111 -1.77 2.88 6.03
N LEU A 112 -1.24 1.72 6.45
CA LEU A 112 -1.33 1.24 7.83
C LEU A 112 -0.66 2.20 8.82
N THR A 113 0.55 2.68 8.50
CA THR A 113 1.24 3.69 9.32
C THR A 113 0.43 4.99 9.40
N SER A 114 -0.19 5.42 8.29
CA SER A 114 -1.02 6.63 8.30
C SER A 114 -2.31 6.43 9.09
N ALA A 115 -2.94 5.25 9.01
CA ALA A 115 -4.12 4.90 9.81
C ALA A 115 -3.81 4.82 11.31
N SER A 116 -2.56 4.52 11.68
CA SER A 116 -2.07 4.54 13.07
C SER A 116 -1.59 5.90 13.54
N ASN A 117 -1.58 6.92 12.67
CA ASN A 117 -1.12 8.26 13.00
C ASN A 117 -2.32 9.17 13.28
N GLN A 118 -2.43 9.66 14.51
CA GLN A 118 -3.50 10.55 14.94
C GLN A 118 -3.56 11.84 14.11
N ALA A 119 -2.42 12.40 13.71
CA ALA A 119 -2.37 13.62 12.90
C ALA A 119 -2.97 13.44 11.49
N LYS A 120 -3.12 12.19 11.01
CA LYS A 120 -3.66 11.87 9.70
C LYS A 120 -5.09 11.35 9.72
N GLU A 121 -5.72 11.30 10.89
CA GLU A 121 -7.08 10.74 11.06
C GLU A 121 -8.12 11.41 10.15
N GLY A 122 -8.03 12.73 9.95
CA GLY A 122 -8.96 13.47 9.09
C GLY A 122 -8.77 13.29 7.59
N ILE A 123 -7.69 12.64 7.13
CA ILE A 123 -7.36 12.50 5.71
C ILE A 123 -7.20 11.05 5.25
N VAL A 124 -7.06 10.10 6.18
CA VAL A 124 -7.00 8.67 5.85
C VAL A 124 -8.41 8.17 5.61
N HIS A 125 -8.62 7.46 4.50
CA HIS A 125 -9.94 6.98 4.10
C HIS A 125 -9.93 5.46 3.81
N PRO A 126 -10.95 4.69 4.21
CA PRO A 126 -11.04 3.24 3.94
C PRO A 126 -10.90 2.87 2.47
N SER A 127 -11.36 3.72 1.54
CA SER A 127 -11.25 3.46 0.10
C SER A 127 -9.80 3.33 -0.40
N PHE A 128 -8.81 3.87 0.31
CA PHE A 128 -7.41 3.79 -0.10
C PHE A 128 -6.90 2.35 -0.17
N ALA A 129 -7.40 1.44 0.68
CA ALA A 129 -7.03 0.04 0.59
C ALA A 129 -7.49 -0.59 -0.74
N ASN A 130 -8.69 -0.21 -1.22
CA ASN A 130 -9.21 -0.69 -2.50
C ASN A 130 -8.45 -0.05 -3.67
N ILE A 131 -8.22 1.27 -3.62
CA ILE A 131 -7.47 1.99 -4.66
C ILE A 131 -6.07 1.38 -4.84
N ILE A 132 -5.32 1.20 -3.75
CA ILE A 132 -3.97 0.60 -3.83
C ILE A 132 -4.05 -0.81 -4.41
N SER A 133 -5.10 -1.57 -4.08
CA SER A 133 -5.27 -2.94 -4.58
C SER A 133 -5.63 -3.04 -6.07
N GLU A 134 -6.08 -1.95 -6.68
CA GLU A 134 -6.38 -1.84 -8.12
C GLU A 134 -5.20 -1.29 -8.92
N LEU A 135 -4.06 -1.03 -8.28
CA LEU A 135 -2.81 -0.64 -8.94
C LEU A 135 -1.95 -1.86 -9.26
N SER A 136 -1.23 -1.75 -10.37
CA SER A 136 -0.07 -2.54 -10.73
C SER A 136 1.20 -1.94 -10.14
N SER A 137 2.30 -2.71 -10.14
CA SER A 137 3.61 -2.24 -9.68
C SER A 137 4.10 -1.00 -10.42
N ASP A 138 3.90 -0.95 -11.74
CA ASP A 138 4.35 0.19 -12.56
C ASP A 138 3.51 1.45 -12.27
N GLU A 139 2.20 1.32 -12.02
CA GLU A 139 1.35 2.44 -11.60
C GLU A 139 1.72 2.95 -10.20
N ALA A 140 2.09 2.06 -9.27
CA ALA A 140 2.62 2.45 -7.97
C ALA A 140 3.95 3.23 -8.08
N ARG A 141 4.82 2.84 -9.02
CA ARG A 141 6.05 3.61 -9.33
C ARG A 141 5.71 4.98 -9.92
N ILE A 142 4.78 5.04 -10.87
CA ILE A 142 4.30 6.31 -11.43
C ILE A 142 3.76 7.23 -10.34
N LEU A 143 2.93 6.71 -9.43
CA LEU A 143 2.38 7.49 -8.32
C LEU A 143 3.47 8.03 -7.39
N THR A 144 4.47 7.20 -7.09
CA THR A 144 5.62 7.58 -6.27
C THR A 144 6.46 8.64 -6.96
N TYR A 145 6.68 8.50 -8.26
CA TYR A 145 7.40 9.46 -9.09
C TYR A 145 6.68 10.82 -9.12
N LEU A 146 5.36 10.83 -9.37
CA LEU A 146 4.53 12.03 -9.36
C LEU A 146 4.61 12.78 -8.03
N LYS A 147 4.60 12.05 -6.90
CA LYS A 147 4.75 12.63 -5.56
C LYS A 147 6.12 13.30 -5.39
N THR A 148 7.19 12.68 -5.88
CA THR A 148 8.57 13.16 -5.71
C THR A 148 8.85 14.38 -6.58
N GLU A 149 8.49 14.33 -7.86
CA GLU A 149 8.73 15.44 -8.78
C GLU A 149 7.81 16.63 -8.51
N ASN A 150 6.58 16.37 -8.05
CA ASN A 150 5.57 17.39 -7.76
C ASN A 150 5.35 18.37 -8.93
N GLN A 151 5.45 17.87 -10.16
CA GLN A 151 5.25 18.61 -11.41
C GLN A 151 4.24 17.90 -12.31
N PRO A 152 3.45 18.64 -13.12
CA PRO A 152 2.60 18.05 -14.15
C PRO A 152 3.45 17.26 -15.16
N ILE A 153 2.96 16.09 -15.56
CA ILE A 153 3.62 15.27 -16.58
C ILE A 153 2.91 15.47 -17.91
N CYS A 154 3.69 15.82 -18.93
CA CYS A 154 3.19 15.97 -20.29
C CYS A 154 3.12 14.62 -21.00
N THR A 155 2.03 14.41 -21.73
CA THR A 155 1.88 13.31 -22.70
C THR A 155 1.81 13.94 -24.10
N VAL A 156 2.38 13.28 -25.10
CA VAL A 156 2.37 13.77 -26.49
C VAL A 156 1.45 12.90 -27.34
N ASN A 157 0.54 13.53 -28.07
CA ASN A 157 -0.29 12.85 -29.07
C ASN A 157 0.04 13.41 -30.46
N ILE A 158 0.28 12.51 -31.43
CA ILE A 158 0.61 12.89 -32.81
C ILE A 158 -0.53 12.40 -33.71
N ARG A 159 -1.29 13.34 -34.29
CA ARG A 159 -2.26 13.04 -35.35
C ARG A 159 -1.63 13.26 -36.72
N VAL A 160 -1.61 12.22 -37.55
CA VAL A 160 -1.19 12.31 -38.96
C VAL A 160 -2.45 12.42 -39.82
N ASN A 161 -2.58 13.52 -40.56
CA ASN A 161 -3.67 13.73 -41.50
C ASN A 161 -3.23 13.34 -42.91
N TYR A 162 -4.03 12.57 -43.61
CA TYR A 162 -3.78 12.13 -44.96
C TYR A 162 -4.56 12.98 -45.98
N ASN A 163 -4.05 13.08 -47.20
CA ASN A 163 -4.64 13.91 -48.27
C ASN A 163 -6.04 13.46 -48.72
N ASN A 164 -6.45 12.23 -48.38
CA ASN A 164 -7.78 11.68 -48.64
C ASN A 164 -8.82 12.08 -47.57
N GLY A 165 -8.46 12.94 -46.61
CA GLY A 165 -9.33 13.36 -45.51
C GLY A 165 -9.42 12.37 -44.36
N THR A 166 -8.69 11.25 -44.40
CA THR A 166 -8.57 10.35 -43.25
C THR A 166 -7.43 10.79 -42.33
N TYR A 167 -7.43 10.30 -41.09
CA TYR A 167 -6.34 10.54 -40.15
C TYR A 167 -5.93 9.24 -39.46
N SER A 168 -4.68 9.18 -38.99
CA SER A 168 -4.22 8.18 -38.02
C SER A 168 -3.72 8.89 -36.77
N ASP A 169 -4.24 8.45 -35.63
CA ASP A 169 -3.73 8.89 -34.34
C ASP A 169 -2.57 7.97 -33.92
N HIS A 170 -1.37 8.54 -33.93
CA HIS A 170 -0.18 7.94 -33.35
C HIS A 170 0.00 8.50 -31.95
N TYR A 171 -0.43 7.72 -30.96
CA TYR A 171 -0.08 7.98 -29.58
C TYR A 171 1.41 7.69 -29.47
N HIS A 172 2.25 8.73 -29.45
CA HIS A 172 3.63 8.55 -29.03
C HIS A 172 3.60 8.61 -27.52
N ASP A 173 3.47 7.43 -26.93
CA ASP A 173 3.46 7.14 -25.50
C ASP A 173 4.74 7.58 -24.77
N THR A 174 5.63 8.33 -25.45
CA THR A 174 6.80 8.99 -24.86
C THR A 174 6.34 9.98 -23.81
N THR A 175 6.34 9.45 -22.60
CA THR A 175 6.19 10.18 -21.36
C THR A 175 7.57 10.27 -20.72
N ILE A 176 7.72 11.18 -19.74
CA ILE A 176 8.94 11.25 -18.93
C ILE A 176 9.26 9.92 -18.22
N PHE A 177 8.28 9.02 -18.10
CA PHE A 177 8.44 7.70 -17.50
C PHE A 177 9.34 6.77 -18.33
N ASP A 178 9.35 6.91 -19.66
CA ASP A 178 10.20 6.11 -20.54
C ASP A 178 11.67 6.52 -20.46
N THR A 179 11.92 7.83 -20.31
CA THR A 179 13.26 8.42 -20.27
C THR A 179 13.93 8.25 -18.90
N ASN A 180 13.14 8.20 -17.83
CA ASN A 180 13.64 8.03 -16.46
C ASN A 180 13.58 6.57 -15.95
N ASP A 181 13.25 5.62 -16.84
CA ASP A 181 13.13 4.18 -16.55
C ASP A 181 12.25 3.86 -15.32
N VAL A 182 11.19 4.64 -15.13
CA VAL A 182 10.30 4.55 -13.96
C VAL A 182 9.44 3.29 -14.02
N ILE A 183 9.09 2.84 -15.22
CA ILE A 183 8.19 1.72 -15.47
C ILE A 183 8.90 0.60 -16.21
N LYS A 184 8.54 -0.65 -15.88
CA LYS A 184 9.11 -1.84 -16.51
C LYS A 184 8.50 -2.11 -17.87
N PHE A 185 7.18 -1.95 -18.01
CA PHE A 185 6.44 -2.26 -19.23
C PHE A 185 5.96 -0.99 -19.93
N LYS A 186 6.87 -0.35 -20.67
CA LYS A 186 6.66 0.94 -21.34
C LYS A 186 5.44 0.97 -22.27
N ASN A 187 5.19 -0.13 -23.00
CA ASN A 187 4.05 -0.26 -23.92
C ASN A 187 2.67 -0.22 -23.24
N ASN A 188 2.60 -0.32 -21.91
CA ASN A 188 1.34 -0.32 -21.17
C ASN A 188 0.97 1.05 -20.59
N ILE A 189 1.77 2.10 -20.83
CA ILE A 189 1.57 3.41 -20.18
C ILE A 189 0.16 3.96 -20.39
N ARG A 190 -0.44 3.78 -21.56
CA ARG A 190 -1.81 4.21 -21.80
C ARG A 190 -2.81 3.52 -20.88
N ALA A 191 -2.69 2.19 -20.71
CA ALA A 191 -3.56 1.43 -19.82
C ALA A 191 -3.37 1.90 -18.36
N TYR A 192 -2.12 2.19 -17.97
CA TYR A 192 -1.79 2.72 -16.65
C TYR A 192 -2.46 4.08 -16.39
N LEU A 193 -2.32 5.02 -17.32
CA LEU A 193 -2.92 6.34 -17.18
C LEU A 193 -4.46 6.30 -17.15
N GLU A 194 -5.09 5.46 -17.97
CA GLU A 194 -6.55 5.29 -17.95
C GLU A 194 -7.05 4.66 -16.65
N ASN A 195 -6.33 3.67 -16.11
CA ASN A 195 -6.65 3.07 -14.81
C ASN A 195 -6.50 4.10 -13.68
N MET A 196 -5.39 4.83 -13.64
CA MET A 196 -5.17 5.89 -12.65
C MET A 196 -6.21 7.01 -12.74
N LYS A 197 -6.67 7.34 -13.94
CA LYS A 197 -7.79 8.27 -14.16
C LYS A 197 -9.11 7.70 -13.64
N ARG A 198 -9.42 6.42 -13.91
CA ARG A 198 -10.60 5.72 -13.37
C ARG A 198 -10.61 5.74 -11.84
N LEU A 199 -9.45 5.54 -11.23
CA LEU A 199 -9.25 5.60 -9.77
C LEU A 199 -9.27 7.02 -9.20
N GLY A 200 -9.35 8.05 -10.05
CA GLY A 200 -9.36 9.45 -9.64
C GLY A 200 -8.03 9.98 -9.11
N LEU A 201 -6.92 9.26 -9.34
CA LEU A 201 -5.57 9.64 -8.89
C LEU A 201 -4.95 10.73 -9.75
N ILE A 202 -5.33 10.80 -11.03
CA ILE A 202 -4.85 11.80 -11.99
C ILE A 202 -5.99 12.44 -12.77
N LYS A 203 -5.74 13.64 -13.26
CA LYS A 203 -6.57 14.32 -14.26
C LYS A 203 -5.71 14.62 -15.48
N LEU A 204 -6.20 14.25 -16.65
CA LEU A 204 -5.58 14.61 -17.92
C LEU A 204 -6.15 15.94 -18.40
N TRP A 205 -5.27 16.87 -18.76
CA TRP A 205 -5.64 18.18 -19.29
C TRP A 205 -5.23 18.25 -20.76
N GLY A 206 -6.19 18.49 -21.66
CA GLY A 206 -5.95 18.58 -23.10
C GLY A 206 -7.26 18.55 -23.91
N ASN A 207 -7.19 18.90 -25.20
CA ASN A 207 -8.33 18.81 -26.12
C ASN A 207 -8.70 17.34 -26.36
N THR A 208 -9.48 16.75 -25.46
CA THR A 208 -10.29 15.58 -25.76
C THR A 208 -11.46 16.07 -26.61
N ASN A 209 -11.32 15.96 -27.93
CA ASN A 209 -12.48 15.94 -28.82
C ASN A 209 -13.19 14.59 -28.68
#